data_AF-A0A271J8H2-F1
#
_entry.id   AF-A0A271J8H2-F1
#
_cell.length_a   1.000
_cell.length_b   1.000
_cell.length_c   1.000
_cell.angle_alpha   90.00
_cell.angle_beta   90.00
_cell.angle_gamma   90.00
#
_symmetry.space_group_name_H-M   'P 1'
#
loop_
_entity.id
_entity.type
_entity.pdbx_description
1 polymer ?
#
loop_
_entity_poly.entity_id
_entity_poly.type
_entity_poly.pdbx_seq_one_letter_code
_entity_poly.pdbx_strand_id
1 'polypeptide(L)'
;MKTLLILRHAKSDWDVDFGDDHARPLATRGQKGARKMGRFLTTARVVPDRALTSSAVRARETLATAAEAGGWTGPARVTDALYEASPEAVLREIQAEDDDADTLIVVGHQPTWSALVSLLIGGGRIEMKTATVARISLEVERWADVAPGRGVLSGLLSPSDLRPNAYRKLKKTIDKAIEARQKAVAQAEKAAAPKAKPLRPASLPRGGVDATDQPEA
;
A
#
# COMPACT_ATOMS: atom_id res chain seq x y z
N MET A 1 -2.44 10.13 1.43
CA MET A 1 -3.31 8.92 1.33
C MET A 1 -2.45 7.67 1.44
N LYS A 2 -2.75 6.77 2.38
CA LYS A 2 -1.98 5.55 2.63
C LYS A 2 -2.69 4.28 2.11
N THR A 3 -1.91 3.27 1.73
CA THR A 3 -2.39 1.93 1.34
C THR A 3 -1.84 0.89 2.30
N LEU A 4 -2.73 0.17 2.99
CA LEU A 4 -2.33 -0.93 3.86
C LEU A 4 -2.63 -2.28 3.19
N LEU A 5 -1.59 -3.11 3.07
CA LEU A 5 -1.69 -4.49 2.62
C LEU A 5 -1.59 -5.42 3.83
N ILE A 6 -2.64 -6.17 4.10
CA ILE A 6 -2.68 -7.14 5.20
C ILE A 6 -2.54 -8.53 4.58
N LEU A 7 -1.41 -9.20 4.81
CA LEU A 7 -1.08 -10.51 4.25
C LEU A 7 -1.02 -11.59 5.33
N ARG A 8 -1.95 -12.56 5.29
CA ARG A 8 -1.81 -13.75 6.14
C ARG A 8 -0.64 -14.59 5.61
N HIS A 9 0.18 -15.14 6.50
CA HIS A 9 1.25 -16.07 6.13
C HIS A 9 0.74 -17.20 5.21
N ALA A 10 1.61 -17.68 4.32
CA ALA A 10 1.31 -18.76 3.41
C ALA A 10 1.24 -20.12 4.14
N LYS A 11 0.79 -21.16 3.44
CA LYS A 11 0.62 -22.49 4.05
C LYS A 11 1.95 -23.01 4.62
N SER A 12 1.98 -23.25 5.92
CA SER A 12 3.11 -23.83 6.64
C SER A 12 3.16 -25.35 6.49
N ASP A 13 4.32 -25.93 6.77
CA ASP A 13 4.57 -27.37 6.76
C ASP A 13 4.37 -27.95 8.16
N TRP A 14 3.49 -28.93 8.30
CA TRP A 14 3.24 -29.61 9.58
C TRP A 14 3.92 -30.98 9.66
N ASP A 15 4.50 -31.45 8.55
CA ASP A 15 5.02 -32.80 8.40
C ASP A 15 6.54 -32.88 8.66
N VAL A 16 7.17 -31.78 9.05
CA VAL A 16 8.60 -31.69 9.39
C VAL A 16 8.78 -31.47 10.88
N ASP A 17 9.85 -32.01 11.46
CA ASP A 17 10.23 -31.67 12.83
C ASP A 17 10.88 -30.28 12.83
N PHE A 18 10.27 -29.35 13.58
CA PHE A 18 10.67 -27.95 13.66
C PHE A 18 10.86 -27.49 15.11
N GLY A 19 10.82 -28.40 16.09
CA GLY A 19 10.96 -28.08 17.51
C GLY A 19 9.75 -27.34 18.11
N ASP A 20 9.49 -26.10 17.70
CA ASP A 20 8.39 -25.26 18.19
C ASP A 20 7.56 -24.60 17.07
N ASP A 21 6.34 -24.14 17.40
CA ASP A 21 5.43 -23.52 16.42
C ASP A 21 6.07 -22.34 15.67
N HIS A 22 6.88 -21.54 16.36
CA HIS A 22 7.47 -20.31 15.83
C HIS A 22 8.48 -20.61 14.73
N ALA A 23 9.23 -21.70 14.88
CA ALA A 23 10.19 -22.22 13.91
C ALA A 23 9.56 -22.95 12.71
N ARG A 24 8.24 -23.20 12.72
CA ARG A 24 7.55 -23.94 11.65
C ARG A 24 7.74 -23.25 10.27
N PRO A 25 8.30 -23.95 9.26
CA PRO A 25 8.58 -23.38 7.96
C PRO A 25 7.37 -23.38 7.03
N LEU A 26 7.52 -22.77 5.85
CA LEU A 26 6.56 -22.87 4.76
C LEU A 26 6.62 -24.24 4.07
N ALA A 27 5.43 -24.80 3.80
CA ALA A 27 5.30 -25.92 2.90
C ALA A 27 5.60 -25.47 1.45
N THR A 28 5.98 -26.42 0.58
CA THR A 28 6.19 -26.16 -0.86
C THR A 28 5.01 -25.45 -1.52
N ARG A 29 3.78 -25.81 -1.13
CA ARG A 29 2.55 -25.14 -1.61
C ARG A 29 2.44 -23.70 -1.11
N GLY A 30 2.85 -23.43 0.13
CA GLY A 30 2.91 -22.09 0.71
C GLY A 30 3.85 -21.18 -0.06
N GLN A 31 5.07 -21.66 -0.33
CA GLN A 31 6.05 -20.91 -1.12
C GLN A 31 5.51 -20.54 -2.52
N LYS A 32 4.88 -21.50 -3.22
CA LYS A 32 4.21 -21.22 -4.51
C LYS A 32 3.13 -20.14 -4.39
N GLY A 33 2.36 -20.17 -3.30
CA GLY A 33 1.34 -19.16 -3.00
C GLY A 33 1.94 -17.77 -2.78
N ALA A 34 2.97 -17.67 -1.95
CA ALA A 34 3.69 -16.42 -1.66
C ALA A 34 4.29 -15.81 -2.94
N ARG A 35 5.01 -16.61 -3.76
CA ARG A 35 5.56 -16.15 -5.05
C ARG A 35 4.49 -15.57 -5.97
N LYS A 36 3.32 -16.20 -5.99
CA LYS A 36 2.19 -15.79 -6.83
C LYS A 36 1.63 -14.44 -6.40
N MET A 37 1.47 -14.23 -5.09
CA MET A 37 1.00 -12.96 -4.55
C MET A 37 2.03 -11.84 -4.78
N GLY A 38 3.33 -12.15 -4.60
CA GLY A 38 4.43 -11.24 -4.90
C GLY A 38 4.35 -10.66 -6.31
N ARG A 39 4.34 -11.54 -7.31
CA ARG A 39 4.22 -11.17 -8.73
C ARG A 39 2.92 -10.43 -9.05
N PHE A 40 1.82 -10.83 -8.41
CA PHE A 40 0.52 -10.20 -8.63
C PHE A 40 0.51 -8.75 -8.17
N LEU A 41 1.02 -8.47 -6.96
CA LEU A 41 1.06 -7.11 -6.43
C LEU A 41 1.92 -6.17 -7.29
N THR A 42 3.07 -6.67 -7.78
CA THR A 42 3.90 -5.93 -8.75
C THR A 42 3.15 -5.67 -10.07
N THR A 43 2.48 -6.69 -10.60
CA THR A 43 1.65 -6.54 -11.82
C THR A 43 0.51 -5.55 -11.62
N ALA A 44 -0.08 -5.53 -10.43
CA ALA A 44 -1.14 -4.60 -10.04
C ALA A 44 -0.63 -3.18 -9.72
N ARG A 45 0.69 -2.94 -9.79
CA ARG A 45 1.36 -1.70 -9.37
C ARG A 45 1.02 -1.29 -7.93
N VAL A 46 0.96 -2.28 -7.04
CA VAL A 46 0.78 -2.11 -5.59
C VAL A 46 1.98 -2.74 -4.88
N VAL A 47 3.18 -2.28 -5.22
CA VAL A 47 4.43 -2.73 -4.60
C VAL A 47 4.53 -2.07 -3.22
N PRO A 48 4.79 -2.83 -2.14
CA PRO A 48 5.00 -2.23 -0.82
C PRO A 48 6.29 -1.40 -0.78
N ASP A 49 6.20 -0.21 -0.19
CA ASP A 49 7.35 0.66 0.09
C ASP A 49 8.10 0.18 1.34
N ARG A 50 7.35 -0.37 2.31
CA ARG A 50 7.86 -0.93 3.55
C ARG A 50 7.09 -2.19 3.94
N ALA A 51 7.76 -3.09 4.66
CA ALA A 51 7.14 -4.28 5.19
C ALA A 51 7.33 -4.39 6.72
N LEU A 52 6.30 -4.92 7.37
CA LEU A 52 6.31 -5.32 8.76
C LEU A 52 5.89 -6.79 8.82
N THR A 53 6.65 -7.64 9.52
CA THR A 53 6.33 -9.07 9.62
C THR A 53 6.48 -9.58 11.05
N SER A 54 5.60 -10.50 11.42
CA SER A 54 5.82 -11.37 12.57
C SER A 54 7.16 -12.09 12.46
N SER A 55 7.81 -12.29 13.60
CA SER A 55 9.08 -13.01 13.74
C SER A 55 9.01 -14.50 13.42
N ALA A 56 7.82 -15.12 13.46
CA ALA A 56 7.65 -16.53 13.12
C ALA A 56 8.18 -16.85 11.72
N VAL A 57 8.87 -17.98 11.58
CA VAL A 57 9.58 -18.39 10.35
C VAL A 57 8.65 -18.37 9.14
N ARG A 58 7.47 -19.00 9.22
CA ARG A 58 6.46 -18.98 8.15
C ARG A 58 6.04 -17.58 7.69
N ALA A 59 6.00 -16.58 8.57
CA ALA A 59 5.63 -15.21 8.21
C ALA A 59 6.78 -14.52 7.47
N ARG A 60 7.99 -14.61 8.02
CA ARG A 60 9.23 -14.10 7.40
C ARG A 60 9.48 -14.71 6.03
N GLU A 61 9.38 -16.03 5.91
CA GLU A 61 9.55 -16.74 4.64
C GLU A 61 8.46 -16.35 3.63
N THR A 62 7.22 -16.11 4.09
CA THR A 62 6.14 -15.64 3.21
C THR A 62 6.50 -14.29 2.61
N LEU A 63 6.95 -13.35 3.45
CA LEU A 63 7.35 -12.02 3.00
C LEU A 63 8.55 -12.10 2.05
N ALA A 64 9.62 -12.80 2.44
CA ALA A 64 10.84 -12.93 1.65
C ALA A 64 10.54 -13.56 0.27
N THR A 65 9.77 -14.64 0.25
CA THR A 65 9.39 -15.34 -0.99
C THR A 65 8.53 -14.46 -1.91
N ALA A 66 7.63 -13.66 -1.34
CA ALA A 66 6.81 -12.72 -2.11
C ALA A 66 7.64 -11.56 -2.65
N ALA A 67 8.51 -10.99 -1.81
CA ALA A 67 9.41 -9.89 -2.16
C ALA A 67 10.37 -10.27 -3.28
N GLU A 68 11.04 -11.41 -3.18
CA GLU A 68 11.94 -11.93 -4.21
C GLU A 68 11.20 -12.10 -5.55
N ALA A 69 10.05 -12.77 -5.53
CA ALA A 69 9.29 -13.03 -6.75
C ALA A 69 8.66 -11.78 -7.37
N GLY A 70 8.36 -10.77 -6.55
CA GLY A 70 7.79 -9.49 -6.96
C GLY A 70 8.82 -8.40 -7.26
N GLY A 71 10.10 -8.62 -6.93
CA GLY A 71 11.15 -7.62 -7.05
C GLY A 71 10.97 -6.44 -6.09
N TRP A 72 10.49 -6.68 -4.87
CA TRP A 72 10.30 -5.63 -3.87
C TRP A 72 11.63 -5.29 -3.20
N THR A 73 11.91 -4.00 -3.05
CA THR A 73 13.18 -3.49 -2.48
C THR A 73 13.00 -2.72 -1.17
N GLY A 74 11.75 -2.52 -0.73
CA GLY A 74 11.44 -1.82 0.51
C GLY A 74 12.01 -2.52 1.74
N PRO A 75 12.41 -1.78 2.79
CA PRO A 75 12.91 -2.36 4.02
C PRO A 75 11.83 -3.18 4.73
N ALA A 76 12.26 -4.20 5.48
CA ALA A 76 11.39 -5.05 6.27
C ALA A 76 11.77 -4.98 7.76
N ARG A 77 10.81 -4.63 8.61
CA ARG A 77 10.92 -4.72 10.06
C ARG A 77 10.32 -6.04 10.55
N VAL A 78 11.07 -6.74 11.40
CA VAL A 78 10.61 -7.97 12.06
C VAL A 78 10.27 -7.64 13.51
N THR A 79 9.14 -8.14 14.02
CA THR A 79 8.75 -7.94 15.42
C THR A 79 8.01 -9.15 15.99
N ASP A 80 8.24 -9.44 17.27
CA ASP A 80 7.48 -10.44 18.03
C ASP A 80 6.06 -9.97 18.35
N ALA A 81 5.82 -8.65 18.34
CA ALA A 81 4.53 -8.05 18.67
C ALA A 81 3.39 -8.42 17.70
N LEU A 82 3.71 -9.06 16.56
CA LEU A 82 2.74 -9.58 15.60
C LEU A 82 2.48 -11.09 15.73
N TYR A 83 3.23 -11.80 16.57
CA TYR A 83 2.99 -13.20 16.89
C TYR A 83 1.95 -13.30 18.02
N GLU A 84 0.87 -14.06 17.81
CA GLU A 84 -0.23 -14.20 18.78
C GLU A 84 -0.85 -12.86 19.23
N ALA A 85 -0.77 -11.84 18.38
CA ALA A 85 -1.20 -10.48 18.68
C ALA A 85 -2.71 -10.29 18.63
N SER A 86 -3.25 -9.31 19.38
CA SER A 86 -4.61 -8.81 19.17
C SER A 86 -4.67 -7.84 17.97
N PRO A 87 -5.84 -7.62 17.34
CA PRO A 87 -5.97 -6.63 16.26
C PRO A 87 -5.49 -5.22 16.67
N GLU A 88 -5.75 -4.82 17.91
CA GLU A 88 -5.34 -3.53 18.46
C GLU A 88 -3.82 -3.46 18.65
N ALA A 89 -3.18 -4.57 19.02
CA ALA A 89 -1.71 -4.64 19.09
C ALA A 89 -1.09 -4.49 17.70
N VAL A 90 -1.64 -5.16 16.70
CA VAL A 90 -1.18 -4.99 15.30
C VAL A 90 -1.42 -3.56 14.82
N LEU A 91 -2.56 -2.95 15.14
CA LEU A 91 -2.84 -1.56 14.79
C LEU A 91 -1.81 -0.60 15.40
N ARG A 92 -1.40 -0.80 16.66
CA ARG A 92 -0.35 0.02 17.29
C ARG A 92 0.99 -0.10 16.57
N GLU A 93 1.37 -1.31 16.15
CA GLU A 93 2.59 -1.50 15.36
C GLU A 93 2.50 -0.81 13.99
N ILE A 94 1.33 -0.79 13.35
CA ILE A 94 1.09 -0.03 12.11
C ILE A 94 1.23 1.47 12.37
N GLN A 95 0.59 1.97 13.43
CA GLN A 95 0.61 3.39 13.79
C GLN A 95 1.99 3.93 14.15
N ALA A 96 2.93 3.04 14.51
CA ALA A 96 4.31 3.38 14.85
C ALA A 96 5.26 3.40 13.63
N GLU A 97 4.79 3.07 12.43
CA GLU A 97 5.62 3.12 11.22
C GLU A 97 5.87 4.55 10.74
N ASP A 98 7.00 4.74 10.05
CA ASP A 98 7.40 6.02 9.48
C ASP A 98 6.47 6.45 8.34
N ASP A 99 6.19 7.75 8.28
CA ASP A 99 5.28 8.34 7.29
C ASP A 99 5.88 8.44 5.87
N ASP A 100 7.13 8.01 5.67
CA ASP A 100 7.83 7.99 4.38
C ASP A 100 7.31 6.91 3.42
N ALA A 101 6.66 5.88 3.95
CA ALA A 101 6.03 4.81 3.18
C ALA A 101 4.55 5.14 2.90
N ASP A 102 4.13 5.11 1.64
CA ASP A 102 2.72 5.26 1.26
C ASP A 102 1.99 3.90 1.21
N THR A 103 2.72 2.82 0.96
CA THR A 103 2.23 1.44 0.93
C THR A 103 2.97 0.58 1.94
N LEU A 104 2.28 0.19 3.02
CA LEU A 104 2.80 -0.73 4.03
C LEU A 104 2.20 -2.12 3.82
N ILE A 105 3.03 -3.17 3.83
CA ILE A 105 2.56 -4.56 3.95
C ILE A 105 2.83 -5.13 5.34
N VAL A 106 1.82 -5.73 5.94
CA VAL A 106 1.90 -6.36 7.28
C VAL A 106 1.61 -7.86 7.16
N VAL A 107 2.56 -8.68 7.60
CA VAL A 107 2.52 -10.14 7.46
C VAL A 107 2.40 -10.84 8.81
N GLY A 108 1.40 -11.72 8.94
CA GLY A 108 1.16 -12.43 10.20
C GLY A 108 0.04 -13.46 10.13
N HIS A 109 -0.76 -13.58 11.19
CA HIS A 109 -1.46 -14.82 11.52
C HIS A 109 -2.97 -14.67 11.66
N GLN A 110 -3.66 -15.81 11.57
CA GLN A 110 -5.07 -15.90 11.96
C GLN A 110 -5.19 -16.25 13.45
N PRO A 111 -6.29 -15.85 14.13
CA PRO A 111 -7.48 -15.15 13.61
C PRO A 111 -7.33 -13.63 13.46
N THR A 112 -6.22 -13.08 13.95
CA THR A 112 -5.98 -11.64 14.09
C THR A 112 -6.07 -10.89 12.77
N TRP A 113 -5.56 -11.43 11.66
CA TRP A 113 -5.58 -10.75 10.36
C TRP A 113 -7.01 -10.53 9.83
N SER A 114 -7.88 -11.54 9.95
CA SER A 114 -9.30 -11.38 9.60
C SER A 114 -9.98 -10.32 10.49
N ALA A 115 -9.71 -10.36 11.79
CA ALA A 115 -10.29 -9.44 12.75
C ALA A 115 -9.78 -8.00 12.54
N LEU A 116 -8.50 -7.81 12.22
CA LEU A 116 -7.90 -6.51 11.89
C LEU A 116 -8.53 -5.89 10.65
N VAL A 117 -8.74 -6.67 9.58
CA VAL A 117 -9.44 -6.16 8.39
C VAL A 117 -10.85 -5.71 8.76
N SER A 118 -11.60 -6.55 9.50
CA SER A 118 -12.96 -6.21 9.96
C SER A 118 -12.97 -4.92 10.81
N LEU A 119 -12.05 -4.80 11.76
CA LEU A 119 -11.90 -3.62 12.61
C LEU A 119 -11.66 -2.35 11.80
N LEU A 120 -10.73 -2.39 10.84
CA LEU A 120 -10.35 -1.22 10.06
C LEU A 120 -11.45 -0.73 9.12
N ILE A 121 -12.32 -1.63 8.64
CA ILE A 121 -13.42 -1.27 7.72
C ILE A 121 -14.75 -1.03 8.42
N GLY A 122 -14.78 -1.13 9.76
CA GLY A 122 -15.96 -0.82 10.57
C GLY A 122 -16.91 -2.00 10.77
N GLY A 123 -16.45 -3.22 10.49
CA GLY A 123 -17.16 -4.47 10.75
C GLY A 123 -17.19 -5.41 9.55
N GLY A 124 -18.06 -6.44 9.65
CA GLY A 124 -18.25 -7.45 8.61
C GLY A 124 -17.42 -8.73 8.84
N ARG A 125 -17.90 -9.84 8.27
CA ARG A 125 -17.25 -11.15 8.39
C ARG A 125 -16.20 -11.32 7.30
N ILE A 126 -14.93 -11.22 7.69
CA ILE A 126 -13.79 -11.39 6.79
C ILE A 126 -13.10 -12.73 7.07
N GLU A 127 -12.86 -13.51 6.02
CA GLU A 127 -12.08 -14.75 6.11
C GLU A 127 -10.84 -14.67 5.22
N MET A 128 -9.67 -14.68 5.84
CA MET A 128 -8.40 -14.75 5.11
C MET A 128 -7.83 -16.16 5.14
N LYS A 129 -7.76 -16.79 3.97
CA LYS A 129 -7.05 -18.06 3.76
C LYS A 129 -5.54 -17.80 3.73
N THR A 130 -4.74 -18.86 3.78
CA THR A 130 -3.28 -18.74 3.70
C THR A 130 -2.85 -17.98 2.44
N ALA A 131 -1.89 -17.06 2.59
CA ALA A 131 -1.45 -16.14 1.55
C ALA A 131 -2.55 -15.21 0.97
N THR A 132 -3.71 -15.05 1.61
CA THR A 132 -4.65 -14.01 1.23
C THR A 132 -4.08 -12.62 1.55
N VAL A 133 -4.21 -11.69 0.61
CA VAL A 133 -3.93 -10.26 0.79
C VAL A 133 -5.24 -9.50 0.81
N ALA A 134 -5.46 -8.71 1.85
CA ALA A 134 -6.45 -7.64 1.87
C ALA A 134 -5.74 -6.31 1.56
N ARG A 135 -6.33 -5.49 0.68
CA ARG A 135 -5.90 -4.12 0.40
C ARG A 135 -6.90 -3.17 1.02
N ILE A 136 -6.42 -2.31 1.91
CA ILE A 136 -7.22 -1.28 2.56
C ILE A 136 -6.69 0.08 2.13
N SER A 137 -7.58 0.91 1.61
CA SER A 137 -7.32 2.31 1.31
C SER A 137 -7.63 3.15 2.54
N LEU A 138 -6.71 4.05 2.92
CA LEU A 138 -6.82 4.87 4.13
C LEU A 138 -6.67 6.35 3.75
N GLU A 139 -7.69 7.15 4.06
CA GLU A 139 -7.69 8.62 3.87
C GLU A 139 -6.97 9.31 5.04
N VAL A 140 -5.69 8.99 5.20
CA VAL A 140 -4.78 9.59 6.17
C VAL A 140 -3.46 9.94 5.50
N GLU A 141 -2.73 10.89 6.08
CA GLU A 141 -1.37 11.25 5.67
C GLU A 141 -0.31 10.62 6.56
N ARG A 142 -0.65 10.26 7.80
CA ARG A 142 0.26 9.61 8.74
C ARG A 142 -0.24 8.26 9.19
N TRP A 143 0.65 7.31 9.42
CA TRP A 143 0.28 5.99 9.93
C TRP A 143 -0.32 6.08 11.34
N ALA A 144 0.16 7.02 12.16
CA ALA A 144 -0.38 7.29 13.49
C ALA A 144 -1.88 7.65 13.49
N ASP A 145 -2.41 8.19 12.39
CA ASP A 145 -3.82 8.60 12.27
C ASP A 145 -4.74 7.46 11.80
N VAL A 146 -4.20 6.26 11.52
CA VAL A 146 -5.02 5.09 11.14
C VAL A 146 -5.92 4.70 12.29
N ALA A 147 -7.22 4.62 12.04
CA ALA A 147 -8.22 4.32 13.06
C ALA A 147 -9.24 3.26 12.61
N PRO A 148 -9.85 2.52 13.54
CA PRO A 148 -10.94 1.60 13.25
C PRO A 148 -12.09 2.26 12.47
N GLY A 149 -12.71 1.53 11.56
CA GLY A 149 -13.85 2.02 10.78
C GLY A 149 -13.55 3.10 9.72
N ARG A 150 -12.27 3.42 9.48
CA ARG A 150 -11.87 4.48 8.54
C ARG A 150 -11.26 3.96 7.25
N GLY A 151 -11.06 2.65 7.13
CA GLY A 151 -10.51 2.00 5.95
C GLY A 151 -11.58 1.55 4.95
N VAL A 152 -11.23 1.58 3.67
CA VAL A 152 -12.05 1.01 2.59
C VAL A 152 -11.37 -0.26 2.07
N LEU A 153 -12.04 -1.41 2.16
CA LEU A 153 -11.55 -2.66 1.57
C LEU A 153 -11.60 -2.56 0.03
N SER A 154 -10.46 -2.30 -0.60
CA SER A 154 -10.34 -2.15 -2.06
C SER A 154 -9.88 -3.43 -2.76
N GLY A 155 -9.57 -4.49 -2.01
CA GLY A 155 -9.33 -5.83 -2.55
C GLY A 155 -9.17 -6.90 -1.49
N LEU A 156 -9.57 -8.13 -1.80
CA LEU A 156 -9.35 -9.32 -0.97
C LEU A 156 -9.11 -10.51 -1.90
N LEU A 157 -7.85 -10.95 -2.02
CA LEU A 157 -7.45 -11.95 -3.01
C LEU A 157 -6.53 -13.00 -2.40
N SER A 158 -6.73 -14.24 -2.82
CA SER A 158 -5.93 -15.41 -2.46
C SER A 158 -5.23 -15.99 -3.69
N PRO A 159 -4.22 -16.86 -3.52
CA PRO A 159 -3.56 -17.51 -4.65
C PRO A 159 -4.52 -18.30 -5.56
N SER A 160 -5.63 -18.83 -5.03
CA SER A 160 -6.63 -19.56 -5.82
C SER A 160 -7.43 -18.67 -6.77
N ASP A 161 -7.57 -17.38 -6.47
CA ASP A 161 -8.25 -16.42 -7.33
C ASP A 161 -7.41 -16.09 -8.57
N LEU A 162 -6.09 -16.28 -8.47
CA LEU A 162 -5.11 -15.94 -9.50
C LEU A 162 -4.82 -17.11 -10.47
N ARG A 163 -5.71 -18.09 -10.66
CA ARG A 163 -5.48 -19.21 -11.61
C ARG A 163 -5.16 -18.68 -13.02
N PRO A 164 -4.33 -19.35 -13.85
CA PRO A 164 -3.75 -18.75 -15.06
C PRO A 164 -4.74 -18.05 -16.01
N ASN A 165 -5.90 -18.65 -16.26
CA ASN A 165 -6.94 -18.05 -17.10
C ASN A 165 -7.61 -16.84 -16.43
N ALA A 166 -7.92 -16.96 -15.13
CA ALA A 166 -8.45 -15.86 -14.34
C ALA A 166 -7.43 -14.72 -14.24
N TYR A 167 -6.15 -15.03 -14.04
CA TYR A 167 -5.05 -14.08 -13.96
C TYR A 167 -4.84 -13.32 -15.27
N ARG A 168 -4.86 -13.99 -16.42
CA ARG A 168 -4.76 -13.29 -17.73
C ARG A 168 -5.91 -12.31 -17.94
N LYS A 169 -7.14 -12.71 -17.61
CA LYS A 169 -8.31 -11.83 -17.68
C LYS A 169 -8.18 -10.65 -16.71
N LEU A 170 -7.82 -10.94 -15.46
CA LEU A 170 -7.62 -9.94 -14.41
C LEU A 170 -6.51 -8.95 -14.78
N LYS A 171 -5.38 -9.43 -15.32
CA LYS A 171 -4.28 -8.57 -15.77
C LYS A 171 -4.75 -7.60 -16.85
N LYS A 172 -5.47 -8.07 -17.87
CA LYS A 172 -6.04 -7.18 -18.90
C LYS A 172 -6.98 -6.12 -18.30
N THR A 173 -7.79 -6.51 -17.32
CA THR A 173 -8.68 -5.58 -16.61
C THR A 173 -7.88 -4.55 -15.81
N ILE A 174 -6.83 -4.97 -15.10
CA ILE A 174 -5.91 -4.10 -14.35
C ILE A 174 -5.22 -3.12 -15.30
N ASP A 175 -4.62 -3.61 -16.39
CA ASP A 175 -3.92 -2.78 -17.38
C ASP A 175 -4.87 -1.69 -17.92
N LYS A 176 -6.10 -2.06 -18.31
CA LYS A 176 -7.12 -1.12 -18.80
C LYS A 176 -7.54 -0.10 -17.74
N ALA A 177 -7.71 -0.52 -16.49
CA ALA A 177 -8.10 0.37 -15.40
C ALA A 177 -6.99 1.39 -15.09
N ILE A 178 -5.73 0.95 -15.12
CA ILE A 178 -4.56 1.82 -14.98
C ILE A 178 -4.52 2.87 -16.09
N GLU A 179 -4.65 2.45 -17.36
CA GLU A 179 -4.69 3.38 -18.49
C GLU A 179 -5.83 4.40 -18.37
N ALA A 180 -7.02 3.96 -17.98
CA ALA A 180 -8.16 4.84 -17.78
C ALA A 180 -7.91 5.87 -16.66
N ARG A 181 -7.31 5.43 -15.54
CA ARG A 181 -6.95 6.32 -14.42
C ARG A 181 -5.91 7.35 -14.84
N GLN A 182 -4.86 6.94 -15.55
CA GLN A 182 -3.83 7.85 -16.06
C GLN A 182 -4.41 8.92 -17.00
N LYS A 183 -5.31 8.52 -17.91
CA LYS A 183 -6.02 9.47 -18.77
C LYS A 183 -6.87 10.45 -17.99
N ALA A 184 -7.61 9.99 -16.97
CA ALA A 184 -8.44 10.85 -16.14
C ALA A 184 -7.61 11.87 -15.34
N VAL A 185 -6.46 11.46 -14.79
CA VAL A 185 -5.54 12.37 -14.07
C VAL A 185 -4.98 13.42 -15.02
N ALA A 186 -4.45 13.02 -16.18
CA ALA A 186 -3.90 13.96 -17.17
C ALA A 186 -4.96 14.97 -17.68
N GLN A 187 -6.22 14.53 -17.83
CA GLN A 187 -7.32 15.42 -18.18
C GLN A 187 -7.65 16.43 -17.06
N ALA A 188 -7.67 15.98 -15.81
CA ALA A 188 -7.90 16.84 -14.65
C ALA A 188 -6.79 17.90 -14.50
N GLU A 189 -5.52 17.52 -14.67
CA GLU A 189 -4.38 18.46 -14.65
C GLU A 189 -4.48 19.50 -15.78
N LYS A 190 -4.83 19.07 -17.00
CA LYS A 190 -5.03 19.99 -18.13
C LYS A 190 -6.21 20.95 -17.88
N ALA A 191 -7.27 20.49 -17.21
CA ALA A 191 -8.42 21.33 -16.86
C ALA A 191 -8.13 22.31 -15.70
N ALA A 192 -7.22 21.94 -14.80
CA ALA A 192 -6.79 22.77 -13.66
C ALA A 192 -5.70 23.79 -14.03
N ALA A 193 -5.09 23.70 -15.23
CA ALA A 193 -4.08 24.65 -15.67
C ALA A 193 -4.67 26.08 -15.75
N PRO A 194 -4.04 27.09 -15.11
CA PRO A 194 -4.56 28.44 -15.10
C PRO A 194 -4.63 28.98 -16.53
N LYS A 195 -5.80 29.51 -16.94
CA LYS A 195 -5.92 30.26 -18.19
C LYS A 195 -5.03 31.48 -18.08
N ALA A 196 -3.89 31.47 -18.77
CA ALA A 196 -2.99 32.62 -18.83
C ALA A 196 -3.78 33.85 -19.30
N LYS A 197 -3.99 34.82 -18.41
CA LYS A 197 -4.56 36.11 -18.77
C LYS A 197 -3.49 36.82 -19.59
N PRO A 198 -3.76 37.25 -20.85
CA PRO A 198 -2.76 37.96 -21.62
C PRO A 198 -2.37 39.23 -20.86
N LEU A 199 -1.08 39.35 -20.53
CA LEU A 199 -0.50 40.56 -19.96
C LEU A 199 -0.77 41.69 -20.94
N ARG A 200 -1.59 42.67 -20.53
CA ARG A 200 -1.75 43.90 -21.29
C ARG A 200 -0.40 44.62 -21.33
N PRO A 201 0.08 45.09 -22.49
CA PRO A 201 1.31 45.85 -22.55
C PRO A 201 1.16 47.12 -21.70
N ALA A 202 2.13 47.35 -20.82
CA ALA A 202 2.20 48.55 -19.99
C ALA A 202 2.37 49.77 -20.89
N SER A 203 1.39 50.68 -20.86
CA SER A 203 1.51 52.00 -21.45
C SER A 203 2.58 52.79 -20.68
N LEU A 204 3.70 53.07 -21.33
CA LEU A 204 4.74 53.97 -20.81
C LEU A 204 4.15 55.38 -20.62
N PRO A 205 4.37 56.03 -19.47
CA PRO A 205 4.02 57.43 -19.31
C PRO A 205 4.95 58.29 -20.17
N ARG A 206 4.36 59.14 -21.02
CA ARG A 206 5.09 60.22 -21.69
C ARG A 206 5.41 61.27 -20.62
N GLY A 207 6.66 61.28 -20.14
CA GLY A 207 7.18 62.34 -19.28
C GLY A 207 7.25 63.64 -20.08
N GLY A 208 6.35 64.57 -19.76
CA GLY A 208 6.43 65.95 -20.19
C GLY A 208 7.60 66.64 -19.50
N VAL A 209 8.38 67.36 -20.30
CA VAL A 209 9.31 68.38 -19.82
C VAL A 209 8.51 69.48 -19.14
N ASP A 210 8.87 69.83 -17.91
CA ASP A 210 8.55 71.14 -17.39
C ASP A 210 9.81 71.78 -16.82
N ALA A 211 10.09 72.96 -17.35
CA ALA A 211 11.19 73.84 -16.98
C ALA A 211 10.68 74.86 -15.96
N THR A 212 11.61 75.60 -15.34
CA THR A 212 11.43 76.67 -14.33
C THR A 212 11.28 76.14 -12.90
N ASP A 213 11.89 76.69 -11.86
CA ASP A 213 12.39 78.04 -11.64
C ASP A 213 13.48 78.08 -10.52
N GLN A 214 14.27 79.14 -10.60
CA GLN A 214 15.35 79.78 -9.81
C GLN A 214 15.90 79.32 -8.43
N PRO A 215 17.13 79.81 -8.08
CA PRO A 215 17.77 79.66 -6.77
C PRO A 215 17.57 80.89 -5.86
N GLU A 216 17.59 80.72 -4.54
CA GLU A 216 17.94 81.80 -3.60
C GLU A 216 18.56 81.26 -2.28
N ALA A 217 19.66 81.92 -1.90
CA ALA A 217 20.37 82.04 -0.61
C ALA A 217 21.01 80.81 0.05
#